data_AF-A0AA38I5W8-F1
#
_entry.id   AF-A0AA38I5W8-F1
#
_cell.length_a   1.000
_cell.length_b   1.000
_cell.length_c   1.000
_cell.angle_alpha   90.00
_cell.angle_beta   90.00
_cell.angle_gamma   90.00
#
_symmetry.space_group_name_H-M   'P 1'
#
loop_
_entity.id
_entity.type
_entity.pdbx_description
1 polymer ?
#
loop_
_entity_poly.entity_id
_entity_poly.type
_entity_poly.pdbx_seq_one_letter_code
_entity_poly.pdbx_strand_id
1 'polypeptide(L)'
;MLCYGALVWWPRAKQKTTALQLEHVQRMACLSVTGAMRTTPTAALETMLCLAPLNHYIEEAAIRTSLRLHSLGIWNKQGRITKHTRILTEAFNRIPLLRIDCDRMGTKEIHI
;
A
#
# COMPACT_ATOMS: atom_id res chain seq x y z
N MET A 1 -7.83 -5.05 -9.53
CA MET A 1 -8.87 -4.09 -9.08
C MET A 1 -8.90 -3.83 -7.56
N LEU A 2 -8.41 -4.73 -6.69
CA LEU A 2 -8.36 -4.50 -5.22
C LEU A 2 -7.50 -3.28 -4.80
N CYS A 3 -6.38 -3.05 -5.48
CA CYS A 3 -5.40 -2.03 -5.08
C CYS A 3 -5.80 -0.60 -5.44
N TYR A 4 -6.76 -0.42 -6.35
CA TYR A 4 -7.21 0.92 -6.76
C TYR A 4 -7.79 1.70 -5.57
N GLY A 5 -8.55 1.01 -4.71
CA GLY A 5 -9.09 1.60 -3.50
C GLY A 5 -8.12 1.61 -2.32
N ALA A 6 -6.91 1.04 -2.43
CA ALA A 6 -6.02 0.75 -1.28
C ALA A 6 -5.85 1.94 -0.33
N LEU A 7 -5.73 3.15 -0.89
CA LEU A 7 -5.61 4.40 -0.13
C LEU A 7 -6.78 4.63 0.87
N VAL A 8 -7.98 4.17 0.55
CA VAL A 8 -9.18 4.35 1.37
C VAL A 8 -9.36 3.23 2.38
N TRP A 9 -8.85 2.01 2.17
CA TRP A 9 -9.11 0.90 3.10
C TRP A 9 -7.88 0.27 3.72
N TRP A 10 -6.68 0.82 3.50
CA TRP A 10 -5.45 0.36 4.17
C TRP A 10 -5.56 0.24 5.71
N PRO A 11 -6.30 1.10 6.47
CA PRO A 11 -6.38 0.90 7.93
C PRO A 11 -7.17 -0.36 8.29
N ARG A 12 -8.12 -0.75 7.43
CA ARG A 12 -8.88 -1.99 7.56
C ARG A 12 -8.05 -3.20 7.17
N ALA A 13 -7.14 -3.06 6.19
CA ALA A 13 -6.20 -4.13 5.82
C ALA A 13 -5.23 -4.48 6.95
N LYS A 14 -4.94 -3.56 7.88
CA LYS A 14 -4.16 -3.82 9.11
C LYS A 14 -4.94 -4.59 10.20
N GLN A 15 -6.27 -4.70 10.09
CA GLN A 15 -7.06 -5.45 11.07
C GLN A 15 -6.84 -6.95 10.88
N LYS A 16 -6.62 -7.68 11.98
CA LYS A 16 -6.32 -9.12 11.98
C LYS A 16 -7.36 -9.93 11.20
N THR A 17 -8.65 -9.62 11.38
CA THR A 17 -9.75 -10.31 10.69
C THR A 17 -9.67 -10.13 9.18
N THR A 18 -9.51 -8.89 8.71
CA THR A 18 -9.36 -8.59 7.28
C THR A 18 -8.07 -9.19 6.70
N ALA A 19 -6.97 -9.14 7.45
CA ALA A 19 -5.68 -9.71 7.02
C ALA A 19 -5.79 -11.22 6.77
N LEU A 20 -6.47 -11.97 7.64
CA LEU A 20 -6.73 -13.41 7.45
C LEU A 20 -7.57 -13.69 6.20
N GLN A 21 -8.57 -12.85 5.92
CA GLN A 21 -9.39 -12.99 4.71
C GLN A 21 -8.56 -12.73 3.44
N LEU A 22 -7.70 -11.71 3.47
CA LEU A 22 -6.80 -11.39 2.37
C LEU A 22 -5.77 -12.51 2.14
N GLU A 23 -5.22 -13.08 3.22
CA GLU A 23 -4.31 -14.23 3.15
C GLU A 23 -5.01 -15.44 2.53
N HIS A 24 -6.25 -15.71 2.90
CA HIS A 24 -7.03 -16.80 2.31
C HIS A 24 -7.22 -16.62 0.79
N VAL A 25 -7.54 -15.40 0.34
CA VAL A 25 -7.67 -15.07 -1.09
C VAL A 25 -6.34 -15.27 -1.82
N GLN A 26 -5.24 -14.77 -1.26
CA GLN A 26 -3.91 -14.96 -1.85
C GLN A 26 -3.52 -16.42 -1.91
N ARG A 27 -3.75 -17.18 -0.83
CA ARG A 27 -3.50 -18.62 -0.78
C ARG A 27 -4.24 -19.37 -1.89
N MET A 28 -5.52 -19.07 -2.08
CA MET A 28 -6.33 -19.69 -3.14
C MET A 28 -5.75 -19.39 -4.52
N ALA A 29 -5.34 -18.14 -4.77
CA ALA A 29 -4.66 -17.77 -6.01
C ALA A 29 -3.34 -18.53 -6.18
N CYS A 30 -2.47 -18.56 -5.16
CA CYS A 30 -1.20 -19.27 -5.21
C CYS A 30 -1.37 -20.78 -5.46
N LEU A 31 -2.35 -21.42 -4.82
CA LEU A 31 -2.67 -22.83 -5.05
C LEU A 31 -3.17 -23.07 -6.48
N SER A 32 -4.02 -22.18 -7.01
CA SER A 32 -4.50 -22.30 -8.39
C SER A 32 -3.38 -22.12 -9.43
N VAL A 33 -2.39 -21.28 -9.15
CA VAL A 33 -1.26 -21.03 -10.06
C VAL A 33 -0.24 -22.17 -10.01
N THR A 34 0.06 -22.67 -8.82
CA THR A 34 1.15 -23.66 -8.61
C THR A 34 0.68 -25.11 -8.68
N GLY A 35 -0.60 -25.38 -8.44
CA GLY A 35 -1.12 -26.74 -8.27
C GLY A 35 -0.57 -27.47 -7.03
N ALA A 36 0.03 -26.74 -6.09
CA ALA A 36 0.63 -27.32 -4.88
C ALA A 36 -0.40 -27.99 -3.97
N MET A 37 0.07 -28.83 -3.05
CA MET A 37 -0.80 -29.53 -2.11
C MET A 37 -1.53 -28.54 -1.20
N ARG A 38 -2.78 -28.87 -0.82
CA ARG A 38 -3.57 -28.08 0.13
C ARG A 38 -2.88 -27.89 1.49
N THR A 39 -1.94 -28.76 1.85
CA THR A 39 -1.17 -28.70 3.10
C THR A 39 0.05 -27.79 3.01
N THR A 40 0.46 -27.33 1.81
CA THR A 40 1.62 -26.46 1.65
C THR A 40 1.39 -25.12 2.35
N PRO A 41 2.29 -24.66 3.24
CA PRO A 41 2.14 -23.38 3.93
C PRO A 41 2.07 -22.19 2.97
N THR A 42 1.24 -21.17 3.28
CA THR A 42 1.06 -19.98 2.42
C THR A 42 2.38 -19.24 2.21
N ALA A 43 3.17 -19.06 3.27
CA ALA A 43 4.48 -18.42 3.18
C ALA A 43 5.44 -19.13 2.21
N ALA A 44 5.38 -20.46 2.11
CA ALA A 44 6.20 -21.20 1.15
C ALA A 44 5.74 -20.95 -0.30
N LEU A 45 4.42 -20.84 -0.53
CA LEU A 45 3.90 -20.51 -1.85
C LEU A 45 4.25 -19.07 -2.25
N GLU A 46 4.18 -18.13 -1.30
CA GLU A 46 4.56 -16.74 -1.50
C GLU A 46 6.04 -16.62 -1.86
N THR A 47 6.94 -17.32 -1.16
CA THR A 47 8.38 -17.29 -1.47
C THR A 47 8.69 -17.94 -2.82
N MET A 48 8.06 -19.09 -3.12
CA MET A 48 8.21 -19.76 -4.41
C MET A 48 7.76 -18.89 -5.59
N LEU A 49 6.72 -18.07 -5.40
CA LEU A 49 6.20 -17.15 -6.41
C LEU A 49 6.82 -15.74 -6.33
N CYS A 50 7.76 -15.51 -5.40
CA CYS A 50 8.34 -14.20 -5.10
C CYS A 50 7.27 -13.11 -4.85
N LEU A 51 6.16 -13.46 -4.19
CA LEU A 51 5.07 -12.57 -3.85
C LEU A 51 5.20 -12.08 -2.41
N ALA A 52 4.90 -10.80 -2.19
CA ALA A 52 4.70 -10.27 -0.85
C ALA A 52 3.29 -10.65 -0.33
N PRO A 53 3.10 -10.74 0.99
CA PRO A 53 1.77 -10.87 1.57
C PRO A 53 0.85 -9.71 1.16
N LEU A 54 -0.40 -10.01 0.80
CA LEU A 54 -1.32 -9.08 0.16
C LEU A 54 -1.65 -7.87 1.04
N ASN A 55 -1.69 -8.05 2.36
CA ASN A 55 -1.86 -6.96 3.31
C ASN A 55 -0.71 -5.92 3.23
N HIS A 56 0.53 -6.37 3.08
CA HIS A 56 1.70 -5.50 2.93
C HIS A 56 1.67 -4.80 1.56
N TYR A 57 1.29 -5.52 0.51
CA TYR A 57 1.17 -4.94 -0.83
C TYR A 57 0.11 -3.83 -0.90
N ILE A 58 -1.03 -4.00 -0.20
CA ILE A 58 -2.06 -2.96 -0.11
C ILE A 58 -1.53 -1.72 0.62
N GLU A 59 -0.79 -1.90 1.71
CA GLU A 59 -0.16 -0.79 2.43
C GLU A 59 0.84 -0.05 1.53
N GLU A 60 1.69 -0.77 0.82
CA GLU A 60 2.65 -0.20 -0.13
C GLU A 60 1.95 0.58 -1.26
N ALA A 61 0.92 0.01 -1.87
CA ALA A 61 0.16 0.66 -2.92
C ALA A 61 -0.50 1.96 -2.42
N ALA A 62 -1.00 1.95 -1.18
CA ALA A 62 -1.56 3.13 -0.53
C ALA A 62 -0.48 4.20 -0.27
N ILE A 63 0.72 3.82 0.19
CA ILE A 63 1.86 4.74 0.38
C ILE A 63 2.31 5.36 -0.95
N ARG A 64 2.51 4.55 -1.99
CA ARG A 64 2.89 5.05 -3.33
C ARG A 64 1.86 6.04 -3.87
N THR A 65 0.57 5.74 -3.67
CA THR A 65 -0.51 6.63 -4.09
C THR A 65 -0.52 7.92 -3.28
N SER A 66 -0.35 7.87 -1.96
CA SER A 66 -0.32 9.07 -1.12
C SER A 66 0.90 9.95 -1.42
N LEU A 67 2.08 9.35 -1.65
CA LEU A 67 3.28 10.06 -2.08
C LEU A 67 3.06 10.79 -3.41
N ARG A 68 2.44 10.13 -4.39
CA ARG A 68 2.08 10.76 -5.66
C ARG A 68 1.09 11.91 -5.49
N LEU A 69 0.08 11.75 -4.64
CA LEU A 69 -0.87 12.83 -4.34
C LEU A 69 -0.20 13.99 -3.60
N HIS A 70 0.80 13.68 -2.76
CA HIS A 70 1.62 14.66 -2.04
C HIS A 70 2.52 15.45 -2.99
N SER A 71 3.21 14.78 -3.92
CA SER A 71 4.07 15.45 -4.91
C SER A 71 3.28 16.37 -5.86
N LEU A 72 2.02 16.03 -6.14
CA LEU A 72 1.09 16.86 -6.91
C LEU A 72 0.46 18.02 -6.11
N GLY A 73 0.75 18.16 -4.81
CA GLY A 73 0.18 19.22 -3.97
C GLY A 73 -1.34 19.11 -3.73
N ILE A 74 -1.95 17.97 -4.07
CA ILE A 74 -3.39 17.74 -3.92
C ILE A 74 -3.75 16.91 -2.68
N TRP A 75 -2.75 16.43 -1.96
CA TRP A 75 -2.94 15.67 -0.73
C TRP A 75 -3.55 16.52 0.38
N ASN A 76 -4.69 16.07 0.92
CA ASN A 76 -5.30 16.60 2.14
C ASN A 76 -5.46 18.13 2.20
N LYS A 77 -6.01 18.75 1.14
CA LYS A 77 -6.24 20.21 1.08
C LYS A 77 -7.07 20.76 2.23
N GLN A 78 -7.97 19.94 2.80
CA GLN A 78 -8.85 20.30 3.91
C GLN A 78 -8.17 20.17 5.29
N GLY A 79 -6.92 19.70 5.36
CA GLY A 79 -6.16 19.56 6.60
C GLY A 79 -6.72 18.53 7.60
N ARG A 80 -7.71 17.70 7.20
CA ARG A 80 -8.35 16.75 8.11
C ARG A 80 -7.48 15.50 8.26
N ILE A 81 -6.99 15.28 9.48
CA ILE A 81 -6.33 14.03 9.84
C ILE A 81 -7.40 12.97 10.08
N THR A 82 -7.48 12.01 9.15
CA THR A 82 -8.36 10.85 9.23
C THR A 82 -7.51 9.59 9.32
N LYS A 83 -8.13 8.45 9.62
CA LYS A 83 -7.45 7.16 9.59
C LYS A 83 -6.79 6.88 8.23
N HIS A 84 -7.30 7.44 7.13
CA HIS A 84 -6.77 7.20 5.78
C HIS A 84 -5.61 8.14 5.42
N THR A 85 -5.70 9.40 5.84
CA THR A 85 -4.66 10.42 5.57
C THR A 85 -3.44 10.28 6.47
N ARG A 86 -3.53 9.51 7.56
CA ARG A 86 -2.38 9.25 8.45
C ARG A 86 -1.29 8.37 7.82
N ILE A 87 -1.57 7.70 6.70
CA ILE A 87 -0.62 6.78 6.07
C ILE A 87 0.69 7.45 5.69
N LEU A 88 0.63 8.68 5.19
CA LEU A 88 1.81 9.40 4.73
C LEU A 88 2.70 9.79 5.92
N THR A 89 2.08 10.23 7.02
CA THR A 89 2.78 10.49 8.28
C THR A 89 3.39 9.22 8.87
N GLU A 90 2.65 8.10 8.87
CA GLU A 90 3.16 6.79 9.30
C GLU A 90 4.34 6.34 8.42
N ALA A 91 4.26 6.56 7.10
CA ALA A 91 5.33 6.21 6.16
C ALA A 91 6.58 7.06 6.38
N PHE A 92 6.46 8.37 6.58
CA PHE A 92 7.60 9.25 6.86
C PHE A 92 8.29 8.92 8.19
N ASN A 93 7.52 8.52 9.22
CA ASN A 93 8.10 8.10 10.49
C ASN A 93 8.85 6.77 10.37
N ARG A 94 8.38 5.85 9.50
CA ARG A 94 9.03 4.56 9.27
C ARG A 94 10.27 4.68 8.40
N ILE A 95 10.19 5.47 7.33
CA ILE A 95 11.25 5.63 6.33
C ILE A 95 11.42 7.12 6.07
N PRO A 96 12.31 7.81 6.83
CA PRO A 96 12.53 9.24 6.67
C PRO A 96 12.97 9.65 5.26
N LEU A 97 13.61 8.74 4.51
CA LEU A 97 14.01 8.97 3.12
C LEU A 97 12.83 9.27 2.20
N LEU A 98 11.64 8.74 2.48
CA LEU A 98 10.44 9.03 1.68
C LEU A 98 9.99 10.49 1.77
N ARG A 99 10.45 11.24 2.79
CA ARG A 99 10.13 12.66 2.98
C ARG A 99 10.98 13.57 2.10
N ILE A 100 12.12 13.08 1.62
CA ILE A 100 13.04 13.87 0.81
C ILE A 100 12.39 14.06 -0.55
N ASP A 101 12.00 15.30 -0.87
CA ASP A 101 11.50 15.67 -2.19
C ASP A 101 12.66 15.52 -3.20
N CYS A 102 12.80 14.34 -3.82
CA CYS A 102 13.85 14.11 -4.83
C CYS A 102 13.64 14.97 -6.09
N ASP A 103 12.41 15.40 -6.37
CA ASP A 103 12.02 15.92 -7.68
C ASP A 103 11.35 17.31 -7.68
N ARG A 104 11.55 18.14 -6.64
CA ARG A 104 11.13 19.55 -6.72
C ARG A 104 12.12 20.35 -7.59
N MET A 105 12.18 20.05 -8.89
CA MET A 105 12.70 21.00 -9.88
C MET A 105 11.69 22.14 -9.94
N GLY A 106 12.06 23.30 -9.38
CA GLY A 106 11.15 24.43 -9.21
C GLY A 106 10.40 24.77 -10.48
N THR A 107 9.12 24.42 -10.55
CA THR A 107 8.18 25.05 -11.45
C THR A 107 7.97 26.45 -10.91
N LYS A 108 8.77 27.40 -11.41
CA LYS A 108 8.56 28.82 -11.20
C LYS A 108 7.11 29.14 -11.53
N GLU A 109 6.44 29.74 -10.57
CA GLU A 109 5.15 30.41 -10.69
C GLU A 109 5.10 31.18 -12.02
N ILE A 110 4.28 30.71 -12.95
CA ILE A 110 3.95 31.49 -14.15
C ILE A 110 2.87 32.48 -13.69
N HIS A 111 3.32 33.64 -13.21
CA HIS A 111 2.47 34.81 -13.07
C HIS A 111 2.10 35.30 -14.48
N ILE A 112 0.81 35.28 -14.80
CA ILE A 112 0.17 36.10 -15.85
C ILE A 112 -0.89 36.94 -15.15
#